data_AF-A0AAD4UL21-F1
#
_entry.id   AF-A0AAD4UL21-F1
#
_cell.length_a   1.000
_cell.length_b   1.000
_cell.length_c   1.000
_cell.angle_alpha   90.00
_cell.angle_beta   90.00
_cell.angle_gamma   90.00
#
_symmetry.space_group_name_H-M   'P 1'
#
loop_
_entity.id
_entity.type
_entity.pdbx_description
1 polymer ?
#
loop_
_entity_poly.entity_id
_entity_poly.type
_entity_poly.pdbx_seq_one_letter_code
_entity_poly.pdbx_strand_id
1 'polypeptide(L)'
;MEPAPRWLAGLRFDNRALRALPVETPPPGPEGAPSAPRPVPGACFSRARPEPLRRPRVVALSEPALALLGLDAPPAADAAAREAREAEAALFFSGNALLPGAEPAAHCYCGHQFGQFAGQLGDGAAMYLGEVCTEAGERWELQLKGAGPTPFSRQADGRKVLRSSIREFLCSEAMFHLGIPTTRAGSCVSSQSTVVRDAFYDGNPRPEPCAVVLRLAPTFLRFGSFEIFKPRDEHTGRAGPSVGRDDIRLQMLDYVISTFYPEIQASHPGDHVQRHAAFFREVTRRTARLVAEWQCVGFCHGVLNTDNMSIVGLTIDYGPFGFLDRYDPGHVCNASDTAGRYSYGKQPEVCRWNLQKLAEALDPALPLELAEAILAQEFDAEFGRHYLQKMRRKLGLVQTEQEGDGALVAQLLETMHLTGVMVTLM
;
A
#
# COMPACT_ATOMS: atom_id res chain seq x y z
N MET A 1 4.10 27.84 21.99
CA MET A 1 4.32 26.48 22.52
C MET A 1 3.48 25.56 21.66
N GLU A 2 4.09 24.63 20.93
CA GLU A 2 3.31 23.58 20.28
C GLU A 2 2.59 22.76 21.36
N PRO A 3 1.30 22.41 21.17
CA PRO A 3 0.58 21.62 22.15
C PRO A 3 1.25 20.24 22.26
N ALA A 4 1.62 19.84 23.48
CA ALA A 4 2.17 18.51 23.71
C ALA A 4 1.05 17.46 23.61
N PRO A 5 1.28 16.30 22.96
CA PRO A 5 0.32 15.22 22.96
C PRO A 5 0.12 14.69 24.39
N ARG A 6 -1.07 14.19 24.68
CA ARG A 6 -1.43 13.51 25.94
C ARG A 6 -1.74 12.06 25.68
N TRP A 7 -2.77 11.78 24.88
CA TRP A 7 -3.12 10.41 24.51
C TRP A 7 -2.07 9.79 23.59
N LEU A 8 -1.47 10.58 22.70
CA LEU A 8 -0.45 10.10 21.76
C LEU A 8 0.97 10.10 22.34
N ALA A 9 1.18 10.57 23.58
CA ALA A 9 2.49 10.68 24.20
C ALA A 9 3.17 9.32 24.45
N GLY A 10 2.39 8.23 24.51
CA GLY A 10 2.91 6.88 24.69
C GLY A 10 3.54 6.26 23.44
N LEU A 11 3.41 6.90 22.27
CA LEU A 11 3.99 6.38 21.04
C LEU A 11 5.52 6.44 21.08
N ARG A 12 6.16 5.30 20.81
CA ARG A 12 7.62 5.17 20.79
C ARG A 12 8.13 5.06 19.37
N PHE A 13 8.56 6.17 18.82
CA PHE A 13 9.16 6.21 17.49
C PHE A 13 10.55 5.60 17.51
N ASP A 14 10.79 4.65 16.60
CA ASP A 14 12.07 4.02 16.38
C ASP A 14 12.64 4.32 14.99
N ASN A 15 11.84 4.57 13.95
CA ASN A 15 12.34 5.00 12.62
C ASN A 15 13.52 4.18 12.05
N ARG A 16 13.48 2.85 12.22
CA ARG A 16 14.52 1.92 11.74
C ARG A 16 14.70 2.02 10.23
N ALA A 17 13.63 2.16 9.45
CA ALA A 17 13.73 2.33 8.00
C ALA A 17 14.66 3.49 7.61
N LEU A 18 14.50 4.65 8.24
CA LEU A 18 15.31 5.85 7.94
C LEU A 18 16.76 5.74 8.43
N ARG A 19 17.05 4.88 9.42
CA ARG A 19 18.42 4.58 9.84
C ARG A 19 19.08 3.51 8.99
N ALA A 20 18.29 2.56 8.48
CA ALA A 20 18.78 1.40 7.75
C ALA A 20 18.91 1.64 6.25
N LEU A 21 18.16 2.58 5.67
CA LEU A 21 18.12 2.84 4.24
C LEU A 21 18.59 4.26 3.90
N PRO A 22 19.16 4.50 2.70
CA PRO A 22 19.60 5.82 2.31
C PRO A 22 18.45 6.84 2.26
N VAL A 23 18.64 7.95 2.97
CA VAL A 23 17.69 9.07 3.04
C VAL A 23 18.35 10.31 2.45
N GLU A 24 17.75 10.88 1.41
CA GLU A 24 18.19 12.13 0.84
C GLU A 24 17.76 13.29 1.74
N THR A 25 18.73 14.16 2.03
CA THR A 25 18.48 15.46 2.66
C THR A 25 18.20 16.46 1.55
N PRO A 26 17.05 17.15 1.57
CA PRO A 26 16.69 18.10 0.54
C PRO A 26 17.79 19.16 0.33
N PRO A 27 17.97 19.66 -0.90
CA PRO A 27 18.87 20.77 -1.15
C PRO A 27 18.46 22.00 -0.31
N PRO A 28 19.42 22.84 0.10
CA PRO A 28 19.14 24.03 0.90
C PRO A 28 18.14 24.93 0.16
N GLY A 29 17.12 25.37 0.90
CA GLY A 29 16.06 26.25 0.41
C GLY A 29 15.53 27.13 1.55
N PRO A 30 14.59 28.04 1.27
CA PRO A 30 13.98 28.86 2.31
C PRO A 30 13.39 27.97 3.39
N GLU A 31 13.67 28.28 4.66
CA GLU A 31 13.15 27.50 5.77
C GLU A 31 11.62 27.49 5.73
N GLY A 32 11.02 26.30 5.74
CA GLY A 32 9.57 26.13 5.66
C GLY A 32 8.96 26.22 4.26
N ALA A 33 9.76 26.36 3.19
CA ALA A 33 9.23 26.29 1.82
C ALA A 33 8.64 24.89 1.52
N PRO A 34 7.50 24.81 0.78
CA PRO A 34 6.96 23.55 0.32
C PRO A 34 7.98 22.78 -0.52
N SER A 35 7.94 21.45 -0.43
CA SER A 35 8.82 20.62 -1.24
C SER A 35 8.46 20.75 -2.73
N ALA A 36 9.45 21.12 -3.55
CA ALA A 36 9.28 21.21 -4.99
C ALA A 36 9.52 19.83 -5.65
N PRO A 37 8.73 19.44 -6.67
CA PRO A 37 8.92 18.21 -7.41
C PRO A 37 10.30 18.13 -8.07
N ARG A 38 11.02 17.00 -7.91
CA ARG A 38 12.37 16.81 -8.44
C ARG A 38 12.82 15.33 -8.46
N PRO A 39 13.84 14.98 -9.25
CA PRO A 39 14.53 13.70 -9.12
C PRO A 39 15.20 13.53 -7.75
N VAL A 40 15.23 12.30 -7.25
CA VAL A 40 15.87 11.90 -5.98
C VAL A 40 16.75 10.67 -6.25
N PRO A 41 17.95 10.87 -6.83
CA PRO A 41 18.88 9.78 -7.12
C PRO A 41 19.56 9.26 -5.86
N GLY A 42 19.82 7.96 -5.81
CA GLY A 42 20.65 7.35 -4.77
C GLY A 42 20.03 7.33 -3.37
N ALA A 43 18.70 7.40 -3.27
CA ALA A 43 18.00 7.30 -1.98
C ALA A 43 16.68 6.54 -2.07
N CYS A 44 16.32 5.87 -0.98
CA CYS A 44 15.03 5.19 -0.79
C CYS A 44 13.98 6.15 -0.22
N PHE A 45 14.42 7.21 0.45
CA PHE A 45 13.56 8.22 1.04
C PHE A 45 14.09 9.62 0.75
N SER A 46 13.22 10.62 0.78
CA SER A 46 13.61 12.03 0.87
C SER A 46 12.88 12.67 2.05
N ARG A 47 13.56 13.51 2.84
CA ARG A 47 12.89 14.24 3.93
C ARG A 47 11.83 15.17 3.36
N ALA A 48 10.65 15.17 3.98
CA ALA A 48 9.53 16.02 3.62
C ALA A 48 8.94 16.62 4.89
N ARG A 49 8.11 17.65 4.77
CA ARG A 49 7.38 18.22 5.91
C ARG A 49 5.90 18.34 5.56
N PRO A 50 4.98 17.96 6.47
CA PRO A 50 3.57 18.18 6.24
C PRO A 50 3.27 19.67 6.04
N GLU A 51 2.30 19.96 5.19
CA GLU A 51 1.74 21.29 5.04
C GLU A 51 0.39 21.33 5.81
N PRO A 52 0.28 22.14 6.88
CA PRO A 52 -0.88 22.14 7.76
C PRO A 52 -2.21 22.45 7.06
N LEU A 53 -3.30 21.88 7.56
CA LEU A 53 -4.67 22.13 7.11
C LEU A 53 -5.39 23.17 7.98
N ARG A 54 -6.36 23.90 7.42
CA ARG A 54 -7.17 24.86 8.17
C ARG A 54 -8.26 24.14 8.95
N ARG A 55 -8.27 24.28 10.29
CA ARG A 55 -9.29 23.72 11.19
C ARG A 55 -9.56 22.22 10.94
N PRO A 56 -8.55 21.35 11.14
CA PRO A 56 -8.75 19.92 10.97
C PRO A 56 -9.79 19.40 11.96
N ARG A 57 -10.60 18.43 11.54
CA ARG A 57 -11.59 17.73 12.38
C ARG A 57 -11.64 16.26 12.02
N VAL A 58 -11.67 15.40 13.04
CA VAL A 58 -11.86 13.96 12.87
C VAL A 58 -13.20 13.70 12.19
N VAL A 59 -13.18 12.84 11.17
CA VAL A 59 -14.37 12.23 10.57
C VAL A 59 -14.60 10.84 11.15
N ALA A 60 -13.52 10.05 11.28
CA ALA A 60 -13.57 8.71 11.84
C ALA A 60 -12.22 8.32 12.45
N LEU A 61 -12.26 7.47 13.48
CA LEU A 61 -11.13 6.76 14.06
C LEU A 61 -11.43 5.26 14.02
N SER A 62 -10.45 4.43 13.66
CA SER A 62 -10.56 2.98 13.79
C SER A 62 -9.87 2.56 15.08
N GLU A 63 -10.65 2.26 16.12
CA GLU A 63 -10.09 1.76 17.39
C GLU A 63 -9.28 0.47 17.20
N PRO A 64 -9.72 -0.53 16.39
CA PRO A 64 -8.90 -1.71 16.13
C PRO A 64 -7.57 -1.42 15.40
N ALA A 65 -7.51 -0.39 14.56
CA ALA A 65 -6.26 -0.01 13.91
C ALA A 65 -5.34 0.78 14.84
N LEU A 66 -5.88 1.68 15.66
CA LEU A 66 -5.12 2.45 16.64
C LEU A 66 -4.56 1.56 17.76
N ALA A 67 -5.28 0.50 18.15
CA ALA A 67 -4.80 -0.51 19.09
C ALA A 67 -3.49 -1.19 18.63
N LEU A 68 -3.23 -1.27 17.32
CA LEU A 68 -1.95 -1.78 16.80
C LEU A 68 -0.75 -0.92 17.22
N LEU A 69 -0.98 0.33 17.58
CA LEU A 69 0.03 1.26 18.08
C LEU A 69 0.12 1.26 19.61
N GLY A 70 -0.63 0.40 20.30
CA GLY A 70 -0.81 0.45 21.74
C GLY A 70 -1.69 1.62 22.21
N LEU A 71 -2.49 2.19 21.31
CA LEU A 71 -3.41 3.29 21.63
C LEU A 71 -4.81 2.72 21.88
N ASP A 72 -5.07 2.33 23.12
CA ASP A 72 -6.39 1.88 23.52
C ASP A 72 -7.41 3.02 23.53
N ALA A 73 -8.67 2.67 23.23
CA ALA A 73 -9.78 3.57 23.45
C ALA A 73 -9.89 3.84 24.96
N PRO A 74 -9.92 5.11 25.40
CA PRO A 74 -10.11 5.40 26.81
C PRO A 74 -11.45 4.83 27.27
N PRO A 75 -11.53 4.24 28.48
CA PRO A 75 -12.78 3.70 29.01
C PRO A 75 -13.83 4.80 29.10
N ALA A 76 -15.10 4.46 28.78
CA ALA A 76 -16.30 5.32 28.78
C ALA A 76 -16.04 6.78 29.17
N ALA A 77 -15.43 7.51 28.25
CA ALA A 77 -15.00 8.88 28.48
C ALA A 77 -16.22 9.81 28.42
N ASP A 78 -16.28 10.82 29.29
CA ASP A 78 -17.29 11.86 29.16
C ASP A 78 -17.11 12.64 27.85
N ALA A 79 -18.11 13.46 27.50
CA ALA A 79 -18.12 14.18 26.23
C ALA A 79 -16.89 15.10 26.05
N ALA A 80 -16.37 15.68 27.13
CA ALA A 80 -15.22 16.59 27.10
C ALA A 80 -13.90 15.84 26.85
N ALA A 81 -13.72 14.68 27.47
CA ALA A 81 -12.58 13.81 27.24
C ALA A 81 -12.57 13.27 25.80
N ARG A 82 -13.73 12.90 25.24
CA ARG A 82 -13.85 12.51 23.82
C ARG A 82 -13.49 13.67 22.88
N GLU A 83 -14.02 14.87 23.14
CA GLU A 83 -13.70 16.06 22.32
C GLU A 83 -12.21 16.39 22.35
N ALA A 84 -11.58 16.31 23.53
CA ALA A 84 -10.14 16.54 23.66
C ALA A 84 -9.31 15.52 22.86
N ARG A 85 -9.70 14.24 22.90
CA ARG A 85 -9.07 13.16 22.11
C ARG A 85 -9.24 13.41 20.61
N GLU A 86 -10.43 13.75 20.16
CA GLU A 86 -10.68 14.05 18.74
C GLU A 86 -9.92 15.29 18.27
N ALA A 87 -9.79 16.31 19.11
CA ALA A 87 -9.00 17.50 18.81
C ALA A 87 -7.49 17.17 18.71
N GLU A 88 -6.97 16.36 19.62
CA GLU A 88 -5.59 15.87 19.58
C GLU A 88 -5.34 15.03 18.33
N ALA A 89 -6.20 14.05 18.05
CA ALA A 89 -6.13 13.21 16.86
C ALA A 89 -6.20 14.03 15.58
N ALA A 90 -7.13 14.99 15.49
CA ALA A 90 -7.24 15.89 14.33
C ALA A 90 -5.96 16.67 14.10
N LEU A 91 -5.28 17.12 15.16
CA LEU A 91 -4.06 17.92 15.06
C LEU A 91 -2.86 17.10 14.58
N PHE A 92 -2.60 15.95 15.20
CA PHE A 92 -1.41 15.14 14.90
C PHE A 92 -1.61 14.25 13.67
N PHE A 93 -2.77 13.62 13.52
CA PHE A 93 -3.05 12.73 12.38
C PHE A 93 -3.42 13.47 11.09
N SER A 94 -3.46 14.80 11.08
CA SER A 94 -3.46 15.61 9.85
C SER A 94 -2.08 16.18 9.49
N GLY A 95 -1.07 15.98 10.34
CA GLY A 95 0.24 16.60 10.18
C GLY A 95 0.26 18.10 10.49
N ASN A 96 -0.74 18.62 11.21
CA ASN A 96 -0.74 20.02 11.65
C ASN A 96 0.25 20.28 12.80
N ALA A 97 0.55 19.23 13.57
CA ALA A 97 1.67 19.18 14.49
C ALA A 97 2.38 17.83 14.33
N LEU A 98 3.67 17.78 14.64
CA LEU A 98 4.44 16.54 14.60
C LEU A 98 4.45 15.88 15.97
N LEU A 99 4.32 14.55 15.98
CA LEU A 99 4.50 13.78 17.20
C LEU A 99 5.98 13.82 17.63
N PRO A 100 6.29 13.86 18.94
CA PRO A 100 7.66 13.72 19.42
C PRO A 100 8.31 12.44 18.87
N GLY A 101 9.48 12.58 18.24
CA GLY A 101 10.19 11.46 17.60
C GLY A 101 9.75 11.13 16.17
N ALA A 102 8.69 11.76 15.65
CA ALA A 102 8.34 11.65 14.25
C ALA A 102 9.42 12.29 13.37
N GLU A 103 9.68 11.66 12.24
CA GLU A 103 10.76 12.00 11.32
C GLU A 103 10.23 12.00 9.89
N PRO A 104 9.47 13.03 9.47
CA PRO A 104 8.72 12.92 8.24
C PRO A 104 9.59 12.80 7.00
N ALA A 105 9.18 11.92 6.09
CA ALA A 105 9.87 11.60 4.85
C ALA A 105 8.87 11.13 3.79
N ALA A 106 9.34 10.91 2.59
CA ALA A 106 8.54 10.37 1.50
C ALA A 106 9.33 9.25 0.81
N HIS A 107 8.68 8.11 0.55
CA HIS A 107 9.32 6.99 -0.15
C HIS A 107 9.63 7.39 -1.60
N CYS A 108 10.82 7.02 -2.06
CA CYS A 108 11.23 7.07 -3.46
C CYS A 108 10.97 5.69 -4.09
N TYR A 109 10.17 5.65 -5.15
CA TYR A 109 9.93 4.43 -5.90
C TYR A 109 9.65 4.75 -7.37
N CYS A 110 9.76 3.73 -8.22
CA CYS A 110 9.29 3.75 -9.61
C CYS A 110 8.04 2.86 -9.74
N GLY A 111 7.55 2.69 -10.96
CA GLY A 111 6.40 1.82 -11.22
C GLY A 111 6.20 1.59 -12.71
N HIS A 112 5.66 0.43 -13.07
CA HIS A 112 5.03 0.19 -14.36
C HIS A 112 3.54 0.53 -14.26
N GLN A 113 3.16 1.68 -14.81
CA GLN A 113 1.78 2.14 -14.84
C GLN A 113 1.09 1.67 -16.11
N PHE A 114 0.01 0.89 -15.97
CA PHE A 114 -0.68 0.26 -17.09
C PHE A 114 0.24 -0.54 -18.04
N GLY A 115 1.29 -1.17 -17.47
CA GLY A 115 2.26 -1.97 -18.21
C GLY A 115 3.44 -1.19 -18.81
N GLN A 116 3.44 0.14 -18.70
CA GLN A 116 4.51 1.00 -19.21
C GLN A 116 5.35 1.56 -18.08
N PHE A 117 6.68 1.55 -18.21
CA PHE A 117 7.55 2.08 -17.17
C PHE A 117 7.37 3.60 -17.01
N ALA A 118 7.07 4.05 -15.79
CA ALA A 118 6.75 5.44 -15.50
C ALA A 118 7.97 6.30 -15.12
N GLY A 119 9.14 5.68 -14.93
CA GLY A 119 10.29 6.35 -14.32
C GLY A 119 10.03 6.66 -12.85
N GLN A 120 10.66 7.71 -12.32
CA GLN A 120 10.48 8.09 -10.91
C GLN A 120 9.04 8.49 -10.60
N LEU A 121 8.47 7.81 -9.61
CA LEU A 121 7.21 8.12 -8.94
C LEU A 121 7.55 8.60 -7.52
N GLY A 122 7.22 7.80 -6.51
CA GLY A 122 7.37 8.13 -5.09
C GLY A 122 6.07 8.58 -4.44
N ASP A 123 6.15 8.82 -3.13
CA ASP A 123 5.04 9.26 -2.29
C ASP A 123 4.65 10.72 -2.63
N GLY A 124 3.92 10.92 -3.73
CA GLY A 124 3.58 12.26 -4.22
C GLY A 124 2.43 12.95 -3.47
N ALA A 125 1.69 12.22 -2.66
CA ALA A 125 0.61 12.75 -1.81
C ALA A 125 0.50 11.96 -0.50
N ALA A 126 1.59 11.32 -0.10
CA ALA A 126 1.69 10.56 1.12
C ALA A 126 3.01 10.93 1.81
N MET A 127 3.08 10.75 3.11
CA MET A 127 4.26 11.10 3.88
C MET A 127 4.44 10.09 4.99
N TYR A 128 5.58 9.40 4.97
CA TYR A 128 6.07 8.66 6.12
C TYR A 128 6.15 9.64 7.29
N LEU A 129 5.52 9.31 8.41
CA LEU A 129 5.60 10.09 9.65
C LEU A 129 6.66 9.50 10.58
N GLY A 130 6.75 8.17 10.61
CA GLY A 130 7.63 7.44 11.52
C GLY A 130 7.25 5.97 11.64
N GLU A 131 8.12 5.19 12.29
CA GLU A 131 7.81 3.82 12.69
C GLU A 131 7.65 3.76 14.20
N VAL A 132 6.49 3.33 14.68
CA VAL A 132 6.22 3.10 16.10
C VAL A 132 6.55 1.66 16.47
N CYS A 133 7.20 1.47 17.61
CA CYS A 133 7.47 0.16 18.21
C CYS A 133 6.60 -0.06 19.45
N THR A 134 5.74 -1.08 19.42
CA THR A 134 4.85 -1.43 20.53
C THR A 134 5.62 -2.10 21.67
N GLU A 135 4.97 -2.28 22.83
CA GLU A 135 5.56 -3.02 23.96
C GLU A 135 5.82 -4.49 23.64
N ALA A 136 5.04 -5.07 22.73
CA ALA A 136 5.25 -6.42 22.22
C ALA A 136 6.41 -6.52 21.21
N GLY A 137 7.08 -5.42 20.87
CA GLY A 137 8.17 -5.38 19.89
C GLY A 137 7.71 -5.37 18.44
N GLU A 138 6.40 -5.22 18.19
CA GLU A 138 5.86 -5.07 16.85
C GLU A 138 6.14 -3.66 16.32
N ARG A 139 6.27 -3.55 15.00
CA ARG A 139 6.61 -2.30 14.33
C ARG A 139 5.55 -1.93 13.31
N TRP A 140 5.13 -0.67 13.37
CA TRP A 140 4.15 -0.11 12.44
C TRP A 140 4.67 1.19 11.86
N GLU A 141 4.78 1.23 10.54
CA GLU A 141 5.00 2.43 9.76
C GLU A 141 3.70 3.25 9.71
N LEU A 142 3.78 4.53 10.08
CA LEU A 142 2.69 5.50 10.01
C LEU A 142 2.89 6.36 8.77
N GLN A 143 1.87 6.44 7.92
CA GLN A 143 1.88 7.29 6.74
C GLN A 143 0.66 8.23 6.73
N LEU A 144 0.87 9.53 6.50
CA LEU A 144 -0.19 10.51 6.30
C LEU A 144 -0.44 10.74 4.82
N LYS A 145 -1.61 10.32 4.30
CA LYS A 145 -1.98 10.49 2.90
C LYS A 145 -2.88 11.72 2.73
N GLY A 146 -2.39 12.74 2.02
CA GLY A 146 -3.01 14.07 1.89
C GLY A 146 -2.32 15.18 2.68
N ALA A 147 -1.18 14.89 3.31
CA ALA A 147 -0.46 15.81 4.18
C ALA A 147 0.30 16.94 3.46
N GLY A 148 0.21 17.05 2.14
CA GLY A 148 0.86 18.10 1.35
C GLY A 148 1.86 17.55 0.33
N PRO A 149 2.52 18.45 -0.42
CA PRO A 149 3.43 18.09 -1.49
C PRO A 149 4.77 17.56 -0.97
N THR A 150 5.41 16.73 -1.79
CA THR A 150 6.73 16.12 -1.59
C THR A 150 7.56 16.28 -2.87
N PRO A 151 8.85 15.89 -2.88
CA PRO A 151 9.64 15.85 -4.12
C PRO A 151 9.03 14.99 -5.24
N PHE A 152 8.08 14.13 -4.88
CA PHE A 152 7.45 13.14 -5.74
C PHE A 152 6.06 13.56 -6.22
N SER A 153 5.57 14.76 -5.86
CA SER A 153 4.22 15.21 -6.23
C SER A 153 4.01 15.43 -7.73
N ARG A 154 5.10 15.49 -8.53
CA ARG A 154 5.05 15.77 -9.97
C ARG A 154 4.24 17.04 -10.26
N GLN A 155 3.07 16.92 -10.88
CA GLN A 155 2.16 18.04 -11.19
C GLN A 155 0.98 18.12 -10.21
N ALA A 156 0.91 17.24 -9.22
CA ALA A 156 -0.17 17.21 -8.24
C ALA A 156 0.14 18.13 -7.03
N ASP A 157 -0.91 18.47 -6.29
CA ASP A 157 -0.85 19.35 -5.11
C ASP A 157 -0.51 18.63 -3.79
N GLY A 158 -0.32 17.31 -3.82
CA GLY A 158 -0.07 16.51 -2.62
C GLY A 158 -1.27 16.37 -1.66
N ARG A 159 -2.48 16.81 -2.08
CA ARG A 159 -3.70 16.76 -1.26
C ARG A 159 -4.66 15.67 -1.71
N LYS A 160 -5.45 15.20 -0.74
CA LYS A 160 -6.58 14.29 -0.95
C LYS A 160 -7.87 14.97 -0.52
N VAL A 161 -8.97 14.51 -1.09
CA VAL A 161 -10.31 15.02 -0.80
C VAL A 161 -11.06 14.05 0.12
N LEU A 162 -12.11 14.54 0.76
CA LEU A 162 -12.86 13.75 1.74
C LEU A 162 -13.43 12.44 1.16
N ARG A 163 -14.04 12.47 -0.03
CA ARG A 163 -14.64 11.28 -0.66
C ARG A 163 -13.65 10.12 -0.86
N SER A 164 -12.44 10.41 -1.36
CA SER A 164 -11.42 9.39 -1.60
C SER A 164 -10.85 8.87 -0.28
N SER A 165 -10.71 9.76 0.70
CA SER A 165 -10.17 9.45 2.02
C SER A 165 -11.11 8.55 2.83
N ILE A 166 -12.42 8.80 2.78
CA ILE A 166 -13.44 7.94 3.39
C ILE A 166 -13.44 6.55 2.73
N ARG A 167 -13.38 6.48 1.40
CA ARG A 167 -13.35 5.20 0.67
C ARG A 167 -12.13 4.36 1.05
N GLU A 168 -10.95 4.97 1.13
CA GLU A 168 -9.73 4.28 1.55
C GLU A 168 -9.81 3.84 3.01
N PHE A 169 -10.28 4.70 3.92
CA PHE A 169 -10.49 4.35 5.32
C PHE A 169 -11.42 3.14 5.48
N LEU A 170 -12.61 3.20 4.88
CA LEU A 170 -13.60 2.13 4.99
C LEU A 170 -13.11 0.82 4.37
N CYS A 171 -12.49 0.87 3.18
CA CYS A 171 -12.08 -0.36 2.49
C CYS A 171 -10.88 -1.03 3.16
N SER A 172 -9.94 -0.25 3.70
CA SER A 172 -8.82 -0.77 4.50
C SER A 172 -9.34 -1.63 5.66
N GLU A 173 -10.30 -1.10 6.42
CA GLU A 173 -10.84 -1.80 7.59
C GLU A 173 -11.82 -2.92 7.21
N ALA A 174 -12.59 -2.76 6.13
CA ALA A 174 -13.44 -3.83 5.60
C ALA A 174 -12.62 -5.04 5.16
N MET A 175 -11.52 -4.83 4.43
CA MET A 175 -10.62 -5.91 3.99
C MET A 175 -9.98 -6.62 5.18
N PHE A 176 -9.60 -5.89 6.22
CA PHE A 176 -9.09 -6.48 7.47
C PHE A 176 -10.15 -7.38 8.13
N HIS A 177 -11.39 -6.89 8.27
CA HIS A 177 -12.47 -7.68 8.88
C HIS A 177 -12.94 -8.87 8.01
N LEU A 178 -12.70 -8.83 6.70
CA LEU A 178 -12.84 -9.99 5.80
C LEU A 178 -11.70 -11.02 5.94
N GLY A 179 -10.67 -10.71 6.75
CA GLY A 179 -9.49 -11.55 6.92
C GLY A 179 -8.52 -11.49 5.74
N ILE A 180 -8.60 -10.44 4.91
CA ILE A 180 -7.72 -10.25 3.76
C ILE A 180 -6.55 -9.34 4.15
N PRO A 181 -5.29 -9.73 3.90
CA PRO A 181 -4.13 -8.91 4.22
C PRO A 181 -4.22 -7.51 3.57
N THR A 182 -4.08 -6.47 4.38
CA THR A 182 -4.26 -5.08 3.95
C THR A 182 -3.52 -4.07 4.84
N THR A 183 -3.20 -2.91 4.27
CA THR A 183 -2.89 -1.71 5.07
C THR A 183 -4.10 -1.29 5.90
N ARG A 184 -3.86 -0.80 7.11
CA ARG A 184 -4.91 -0.36 8.04
C ARG A 184 -5.09 1.15 7.99
N ALA A 185 -6.25 1.64 8.40
CA ALA A 185 -6.54 3.07 8.45
C ALA A 185 -6.90 3.50 9.87
N GLY A 186 -5.98 4.21 10.54
CA GLY A 186 -6.15 4.65 11.93
C GLY A 186 -7.14 5.81 12.08
N SER A 187 -7.14 6.75 11.14
CA SER A 187 -8.02 7.92 11.17
C SER A 187 -8.33 8.50 9.79
N CYS A 188 -9.47 9.16 9.67
CA CYS A 188 -9.78 10.09 8.60
C CYS A 188 -10.06 11.48 9.19
N VAL A 189 -9.33 12.49 8.73
CA VAL A 189 -9.45 13.88 9.17
C VAL A 189 -9.83 14.75 7.99
N SER A 190 -10.86 15.59 8.13
CA SER A 190 -11.26 16.60 7.15
C SER A 190 -10.81 17.99 7.59
N SER A 191 -10.92 18.98 6.72
CA SER A 191 -10.55 20.37 7.02
C SER A 191 -11.38 21.40 6.24
N GLN A 192 -11.18 22.68 6.56
CA GLN A 192 -11.69 23.82 5.78
C GLN A 192 -10.73 24.27 4.67
N SER A 193 -9.54 23.65 4.55
CA SER A 193 -8.73 23.81 3.34
C SER A 193 -9.43 23.11 2.18
N THR A 194 -9.34 23.66 0.97
CA THR A 194 -10.00 23.09 -0.21
C THR A 194 -9.03 22.92 -1.35
N VAL A 195 -9.25 21.89 -2.17
CA VAL A 195 -8.61 21.73 -3.48
C VAL A 195 -9.64 21.53 -4.57
N VAL A 196 -9.32 21.96 -5.77
CA VAL A 196 -10.21 21.82 -6.93
C VAL A 196 -10.06 20.42 -7.50
N ARG A 197 -11.18 19.70 -7.67
CA ARG A 197 -11.25 18.39 -8.32
C ARG A 197 -12.47 18.30 -9.20
N ASP A 198 -12.34 17.55 -10.28
CA ASP A 198 -13.48 17.03 -11.03
C ASP A 198 -13.82 15.65 -10.46
N ALA A 199 -14.92 15.57 -9.71
CA ALA A 199 -15.29 14.35 -9.00
C ALA A 199 -15.87 13.28 -9.93
N PHE A 200 -16.50 13.69 -11.04
CA PHE A 200 -17.20 12.83 -11.96
C PHE A 200 -16.52 12.72 -13.33
N TYR A 201 -15.40 13.42 -13.52
CA TYR A 201 -14.67 13.50 -14.79
C TYR A 201 -15.56 14.04 -15.93
N ASP A 202 -16.48 14.96 -15.60
CA ASP A 202 -17.48 15.53 -16.50
C ASP A 202 -17.10 16.94 -17.01
N GLY A 203 -15.91 17.42 -16.66
CA GLY A 203 -15.42 18.75 -16.99
C GLY A 203 -15.90 19.86 -16.04
N ASN A 204 -16.58 19.53 -14.94
CA ASN A 204 -17.11 20.51 -13.98
C ASN A 204 -16.36 20.48 -12.63
N PRO A 205 -15.10 20.93 -12.56
CA PRO A 205 -14.31 20.87 -11.34
C PRO A 205 -14.88 21.82 -10.26
N ARG A 206 -14.89 21.34 -9.00
CA ARG A 206 -15.39 22.10 -7.85
C ARG A 206 -14.38 22.05 -6.70
N PRO A 207 -14.37 23.07 -5.82
CA PRO A 207 -13.64 22.99 -4.57
C PRO A 207 -14.20 21.87 -3.68
N GLU A 208 -13.35 20.94 -3.27
CA GLU A 208 -13.65 19.88 -2.31
C GLU A 208 -12.80 20.07 -1.05
N PRO A 209 -13.30 19.73 0.15
CA PRO A 209 -12.52 19.81 1.37
C PRO A 209 -11.34 18.84 1.34
N CYS A 210 -10.16 19.34 1.73
CA CYS A 210 -8.98 18.52 1.93
C CYS A 210 -9.18 17.57 3.11
N ALA A 211 -8.70 16.36 2.96
CA ALA A 211 -8.68 15.33 3.99
C ALA A 211 -7.34 14.60 4.06
N VAL A 212 -7.05 14.03 5.22
CA VAL A 212 -5.87 13.20 5.50
C VAL A 212 -6.33 11.86 6.05
N VAL A 213 -5.73 10.78 5.56
CA VAL A 213 -5.85 9.44 6.14
C VAL A 213 -4.55 9.08 6.83
N LEU A 214 -4.62 8.65 8.09
CA LEU A 214 -3.53 7.96 8.76
C LEU A 214 -3.58 6.49 8.35
N ARG A 215 -2.55 6.04 7.62
CA ARG A 215 -2.36 4.67 7.19
C ARG A 215 -1.33 3.99 8.06
N LEU A 216 -1.56 2.72 8.38
CA LEU A 216 -0.66 1.88 9.17
C LEU A 216 -0.34 0.60 8.38
N ALA A 217 0.92 0.22 8.36
CA ALA A 217 1.37 -1.06 7.83
C ALA A 217 2.72 -1.44 8.48
N PRO A 218 3.13 -2.72 8.45
CA PRO A 218 4.51 -3.08 8.82
C PRO A 218 5.53 -2.33 7.95
N THR A 219 5.22 -2.12 6.66
CA THR A 219 5.96 -1.24 5.75
C THR A 219 5.11 -0.84 4.55
N PHE A 220 5.42 0.32 3.95
CA PHE A 220 4.89 0.76 2.65
C PHE A 220 5.87 0.53 1.47
N LEU A 221 6.92 -0.28 1.65
CA LEU A 221 7.77 -0.73 0.55
C LEU A 221 6.98 -1.58 -0.46
N ARG A 222 7.24 -1.34 -1.75
CA ARG A 222 6.50 -1.87 -2.89
C ARG A 222 7.44 -2.62 -3.84
N PHE A 223 6.89 -3.32 -4.83
CA PHE A 223 7.71 -3.85 -5.94
C PHE A 223 8.40 -2.69 -6.66
N GLY A 224 7.66 -1.61 -6.91
CA GLY A 224 8.18 -0.36 -7.48
C GLY A 224 9.33 0.28 -6.70
N SER A 225 9.49 -0.01 -5.40
CA SER A 225 10.65 0.47 -4.62
C SER A 225 11.96 -0.10 -5.16
N PHE A 226 11.96 -1.35 -5.64
CA PHE A 226 13.12 -1.97 -6.28
C PHE A 226 13.31 -1.52 -7.74
N GLU A 227 12.27 -0.96 -8.37
CA GLU A 227 12.37 -0.48 -9.76
C GLU A 227 13.15 0.85 -9.89
N ILE A 228 13.57 1.49 -8.78
CA ILE A 228 14.41 2.70 -8.84
C ILE A 228 15.79 2.46 -9.47
N PHE A 229 16.22 1.19 -9.55
CA PHE A 229 17.48 0.78 -10.15
C PHE A 229 17.35 0.41 -11.63
N LYS A 230 16.13 0.38 -12.18
CA LYS A 230 15.87 -0.07 -13.56
C LYS A 230 16.62 0.81 -14.57
N PRO A 231 17.45 0.21 -15.45
CA PRO A 231 18.12 0.95 -16.51
C PRO A 231 17.11 1.50 -17.52
N ARG A 232 17.59 2.26 -18.50
CA ARG A 232 16.74 2.89 -19.52
C ARG A 232 15.84 1.84 -20.18
N ASP A 233 14.54 2.06 -20.05
CA ASP A 233 13.51 1.25 -20.66
C ASP A 233 13.45 1.51 -22.17
N GLU A 234 13.45 0.44 -22.95
CA GLU A 234 13.53 0.54 -24.42
C GLU A 234 12.28 1.18 -25.03
N HIS A 235 11.11 0.96 -24.43
CA HIS A 235 9.83 1.41 -24.96
C HIS A 235 9.54 2.86 -24.58
N THR A 236 9.75 3.20 -23.32
CA THR A 236 9.42 4.54 -22.78
C THR A 236 10.60 5.50 -22.78
N GLY A 237 11.83 4.99 -22.92
CA GLY A 237 13.05 5.77 -22.83
C GLY A 237 13.38 6.29 -21.42
N ARG A 238 12.56 5.94 -20.41
CA ARG A 238 12.72 6.38 -19.01
C ARG A 238 13.64 5.43 -18.25
N ALA A 239 14.30 5.93 -17.21
CA ALA A 239 15.12 5.15 -16.30
C ALA A 239 14.72 5.42 -14.84
N GLY A 240 15.07 4.51 -13.94
CA GLY A 240 15.00 4.76 -12.50
C GLY A 240 16.04 5.81 -12.08
N PRO A 241 15.85 6.51 -10.96
CA PRO A 241 16.77 7.55 -10.52
C PRO A 241 18.08 7.01 -9.92
N SER A 242 18.18 5.70 -9.67
CA SER A 242 19.30 5.06 -8.97
C SER A 242 19.97 3.95 -9.79
N VAL A 243 19.98 4.05 -11.12
CA VAL A 243 20.65 3.06 -12.00
C VAL A 243 22.10 2.83 -11.56
N GLY A 244 22.51 1.56 -11.48
CA GLY A 244 23.88 1.16 -11.09
C GLY A 244 24.18 1.21 -9.59
N ARG A 245 23.20 1.52 -8.74
CA ARG A 245 23.34 1.52 -7.27
C ARG A 245 22.96 0.18 -6.65
N ASP A 246 23.66 -0.87 -7.05
CA ASP A 246 23.44 -2.22 -6.52
C ASP A 246 23.76 -2.34 -5.03
N ASP A 247 24.62 -1.45 -4.51
CA ASP A 247 24.87 -1.28 -3.08
C ASP A 247 23.58 -0.96 -2.31
N ILE A 248 22.78 -0.01 -2.81
CA ILE A 248 21.50 0.36 -2.19
C ILE A 248 20.48 -0.77 -2.36
N ARG A 249 20.48 -1.44 -3.52
CA ARG A 249 19.55 -2.54 -3.79
C ARG A 249 19.75 -3.70 -2.80
N LEU A 250 21.00 -4.11 -2.61
CA LEU A 250 21.36 -5.14 -1.64
C LEU A 250 21.03 -4.71 -0.21
N GLN A 251 21.35 -3.46 0.16
CA GLN A 251 20.98 -2.91 1.46
C GLN A 251 19.46 -2.94 1.70
N MET A 252 18.66 -2.63 0.67
CA MET A 252 17.20 -2.66 0.76
C MET A 252 16.65 -4.08 0.85
N LEU A 253 17.21 -5.04 0.10
CA LEU A 253 16.89 -6.47 0.23
C LEU A 253 17.20 -6.99 1.63
N ASP A 254 18.42 -6.74 2.13
CA ASP A 254 18.84 -7.16 3.47
C ASP A 254 17.96 -6.54 4.56
N TYR A 255 17.59 -5.25 4.42
CA TYR A 255 16.65 -4.60 5.33
C TYR A 255 15.28 -5.28 5.31
N VAL A 256 14.69 -5.48 4.14
CA VAL A 256 13.36 -6.09 3.99
C VAL A 256 13.35 -7.50 4.58
N ILE A 257 14.34 -8.32 4.23
CA ILE A 257 14.40 -9.72 4.65
C ILE A 257 14.65 -9.81 6.16
N SER A 258 15.63 -9.08 6.69
CA SER A 258 15.94 -9.13 8.13
C SER A 258 14.83 -8.56 9.02
N THR A 259 13.98 -7.68 8.48
CA THR A 259 12.92 -7.01 9.26
C THR A 259 11.57 -7.71 9.14
N PHE A 260 11.20 -8.15 7.93
CA PHE A 260 9.85 -8.66 7.64
C PHE A 260 9.80 -10.16 7.31
N TYR A 261 10.97 -10.79 7.13
CA TYR A 261 11.13 -12.24 6.86
C TYR A 261 12.29 -12.83 7.70
N PRO A 262 12.33 -12.59 9.02
CA PRO A 262 13.45 -12.99 9.87
C PRO A 262 13.71 -14.51 9.86
N GLU A 263 12.69 -15.32 9.63
CA GLU A 263 12.80 -16.77 9.44
C GLU A 263 13.62 -17.15 8.20
N ILE A 264 13.50 -16.37 7.12
CA ILE A 264 14.27 -16.56 5.89
C ILE A 264 15.72 -16.13 6.11
N GLN A 265 15.92 -15.00 6.82
CA GLN A 265 17.25 -14.55 7.24
C GLN A 265 17.98 -15.63 8.05
N ALA A 266 17.29 -16.24 9.02
CA ALA A 266 17.86 -17.25 9.92
C ALA A 266 18.16 -18.58 9.21
N SER A 267 17.36 -18.97 8.21
CA SER A 267 17.50 -20.26 7.51
C SER A 267 18.64 -20.28 6.50
N HIS A 268 19.08 -19.10 6.02
CA HIS A 268 20.13 -18.98 5.01
C HIS A 268 21.25 -18.01 5.48
N PRO A 269 21.96 -18.32 6.59
CA PRO A 269 23.06 -17.50 7.06
C PRO A 269 24.23 -17.60 6.07
N GLY A 270 24.73 -16.46 5.60
CA GLY A 270 25.89 -16.40 4.70
C GLY A 270 25.65 -16.75 3.22
N ASP A 271 24.50 -17.32 2.85
CA ASP A 271 24.10 -17.54 1.44
C ASP A 271 23.06 -16.52 1.00
N HIS A 272 23.52 -15.41 0.42
CA HIS A 272 22.63 -14.31 0.00
C HIS A 272 21.73 -14.72 -1.17
N VAL A 273 22.21 -15.53 -2.11
CA VAL A 273 21.42 -15.91 -3.29
C VAL A 273 20.25 -16.81 -2.88
N GLN A 274 20.51 -17.83 -2.05
CA GLN A 274 19.43 -18.68 -1.55
C GLN A 274 18.46 -17.92 -0.65
N ARG A 275 18.96 -16.97 0.14
CA ARG A 275 18.11 -16.08 0.94
C ARG A 275 17.18 -15.23 0.08
N HIS A 276 17.71 -14.60 -0.97
CA HIS A 276 16.90 -13.80 -1.90
C HIS A 276 15.90 -14.67 -2.67
N ALA A 277 16.29 -15.88 -3.06
CA ALA A 277 15.40 -16.85 -3.69
C ALA A 277 14.26 -17.29 -2.77
N ALA A 278 14.56 -17.59 -1.50
CA ALA A 278 13.56 -17.92 -0.49
C ALA A 278 12.61 -16.74 -0.22
N PHE A 279 13.14 -15.52 -0.15
CA PHE A 279 12.34 -14.30 -0.04
C PHE A 279 11.40 -14.12 -1.24
N PHE A 280 11.91 -14.18 -2.47
CA PHE A 280 11.09 -14.02 -3.67
C PHE A 280 10.01 -15.09 -3.80
N ARG A 281 10.31 -16.33 -3.40
CA ARG A 281 9.33 -17.42 -3.30
C ARG A 281 8.20 -17.10 -2.34
N GLU A 282 8.52 -16.57 -1.15
CA GLU A 282 7.50 -16.19 -0.18
C GLU A 282 6.67 -14.98 -0.66
N VAL A 283 7.28 -13.97 -1.25
CA VAL A 283 6.56 -12.85 -1.89
C VAL A 283 5.60 -13.37 -2.97
N THR A 284 6.07 -14.26 -3.84
CA THR A 284 5.27 -14.92 -4.89
C THR A 284 4.04 -15.62 -4.30
N ARG A 285 4.23 -16.44 -3.25
CA ARG A 285 3.14 -17.14 -2.57
C ARG A 285 2.16 -16.19 -1.90
N ARG A 286 2.65 -15.16 -1.20
CA ARG A 286 1.79 -14.15 -0.56
C ARG A 286 0.95 -13.40 -1.57
N THR A 287 1.52 -12.98 -2.69
CA THR A 287 0.79 -12.31 -3.77
C THR A 287 -0.25 -13.23 -4.41
N ALA A 288 0.08 -14.51 -4.65
CA ALA A 288 -0.85 -15.49 -5.19
C ALA A 288 -2.06 -15.73 -4.25
N ARG A 289 -1.82 -15.88 -2.94
CA ARG A 289 -2.89 -15.98 -1.93
C ARG A 289 -3.73 -14.72 -1.88
N LEU A 290 -3.10 -13.54 -1.89
CA LEU A 290 -3.79 -12.26 -1.81
C LEU A 290 -4.76 -12.06 -2.97
N VAL A 291 -4.31 -12.29 -4.21
CA VAL A 291 -5.19 -12.16 -5.37
C VAL A 291 -6.27 -13.25 -5.39
N ALA A 292 -5.99 -14.47 -4.91
CA ALA A 292 -7.01 -15.49 -4.72
C ALA A 292 -8.10 -15.05 -3.73
N GLU A 293 -7.74 -14.40 -2.61
CA GLU A 293 -8.71 -13.80 -1.68
C GLU A 293 -9.56 -12.73 -2.37
N TRP A 294 -8.97 -11.85 -3.17
CA TRP A 294 -9.70 -10.85 -3.96
C TRP A 294 -10.72 -11.50 -4.91
N GLN A 295 -10.31 -12.55 -5.63
CA GLN A 295 -11.21 -13.31 -6.51
C GLN A 295 -12.31 -14.06 -5.73
N CYS A 296 -12.15 -14.34 -4.45
CA CYS A 296 -13.18 -15.02 -3.66
C CYS A 296 -14.24 -14.07 -3.09
N VAL A 297 -13.90 -12.79 -2.91
CA VAL A 297 -14.80 -11.77 -2.35
C VAL A 297 -15.32 -10.78 -3.40
N GLY A 298 -14.98 -10.99 -4.68
CA GLY A 298 -15.38 -10.06 -5.74
C GLY A 298 -14.69 -8.71 -5.67
N PHE A 299 -13.50 -8.60 -5.06
CA PHE A 299 -12.78 -7.33 -4.98
C PHE A 299 -12.01 -7.07 -6.28
N CYS A 300 -12.24 -5.91 -6.89
CA CYS A 300 -11.50 -5.40 -8.04
C CYS A 300 -10.70 -4.16 -7.63
N HIS A 301 -9.37 -4.23 -7.69
CA HIS A 301 -8.48 -3.17 -7.23
C HIS A 301 -8.43 -1.96 -8.17
N GLY A 302 -8.52 -2.20 -9.48
CA GLY A 302 -8.60 -1.17 -10.53
C GLY A 302 -7.28 -0.46 -10.91
N VAL A 303 -6.21 -0.59 -10.13
CA VAL A 303 -4.89 0.03 -10.41
C VAL A 303 -3.75 -0.86 -9.91
N LEU A 304 -3.59 -2.04 -10.50
CA LEU A 304 -2.53 -3.00 -10.14
C LEU A 304 -1.21 -2.68 -10.88
N ASN A 305 -0.74 -1.45 -10.74
CA ASN A 305 0.62 -1.07 -11.14
C ASN A 305 1.64 -1.71 -10.18
N THR A 306 2.91 -1.85 -10.59
CA THR A 306 3.95 -2.41 -9.70
C THR A 306 4.27 -1.52 -8.50
N ASP A 307 4.02 -0.21 -8.59
CA ASP A 307 4.06 0.68 -7.44
C ASP A 307 2.94 0.43 -6.43
N ASN A 308 1.86 -0.27 -6.78
CA ASN A 308 0.78 -0.63 -5.85
C ASN A 308 0.84 -2.09 -5.39
N MET A 309 1.98 -2.76 -5.58
CA MET A 309 2.20 -4.12 -5.09
C MET A 309 3.06 -4.08 -3.84
N SER A 310 2.48 -4.42 -2.69
CA SER A 310 3.21 -4.45 -1.41
C SER A 310 4.25 -5.57 -1.40
N ILE A 311 5.46 -5.26 -0.92
CA ILE A 311 6.51 -6.27 -0.78
C ILE A 311 6.17 -7.34 0.25
N VAL A 312 5.30 -7.02 1.23
CA VAL A 312 4.86 -7.93 2.30
C VAL A 312 3.52 -8.61 2.03
N GLY A 313 2.93 -8.42 0.84
CA GLY A 313 1.70 -9.10 0.42
C GLY A 313 0.42 -8.50 1.01
N LEU A 314 0.34 -7.16 1.13
CA LEU A 314 -0.85 -6.44 1.58
C LEU A 314 -1.60 -5.80 0.41
N THR A 315 -2.94 -5.75 0.51
CA THR A 315 -3.76 -4.79 -0.26
C THR A 315 -3.36 -3.37 0.12
N ILE A 316 -3.04 -2.52 -0.84
CA ILE A 316 -2.50 -1.18 -0.63
C ILE A 316 -3.04 -0.20 -1.68
N ASP A 317 -3.16 1.08 -1.33
CA ASP A 317 -3.54 2.17 -2.25
C ASP A 317 -4.92 2.03 -2.90
N TYR A 318 -5.93 2.09 -2.05
CA TYR A 318 -7.35 2.14 -2.41
C TYR A 318 -7.71 3.42 -3.19
N GLY A 319 -7.73 3.31 -4.53
CA GLY A 319 -8.18 4.36 -5.43
C GLY A 319 -9.55 4.05 -6.03
N PRO A 320 -9.64 3.80 -7.35
CA PRO A 320 -10.88 3.45 -8.02
C PRO A 320 -11.18 1.94 -7.91
N PHE A 321 -11.16 1.39 -6.69
CA PHE A 321 -11.54 -0.01 -6.44
C PHE A 321 -13.07 -0.19 -6.51
N GLY A 322 -13.53 -1.43 -6.65
CA GLY A 322 -14.94 -1.81 -6.51
C GLY A 322 -15.09 -3.25 -6.00
N PHE A 323 -16.19 -3.52 -5.31
CA PHE A 323 -16.65 -4.89 -5.09
C PHE A 323 -17.69 -5.21 -6.16
N LEU A 324 -17.70 -6.45 -6.65
CA LEU A 324 -18.68 -6.90 -7.63
C LEU A 324 -20.07 -6.95 -6.99
N ASP A 325 -20.98 -6.11 -7.49
CA ASP A 325 -22.40 -6.28 -7.22
C ASP A 325 -22.93 -7.49 -7.97
N ARG A 326 -22.82 -7.51 -9.31
CA ARG A 326 -23.12 -8.65 -10.19
C ARG A 326 -21.83 -9.39 -10.55
N TYR A 327 -21.87 -10.72 -10.61
CA TYR A 327 -20.71 -11.47 -11.11
C TYR A 327 -20.48 -11.19 -12.61
N ASP A 328 -19.40 -10.46 -12.89
CA ASP A 328 -18.91 -10.19 -14.24
C ASP A 328 -17.38 -10.28 -14.24
N PRO A 329 -16.79 -11.32 -14.86
CA PRO A 329 -15.33 -11.45 -14.97
C PRO A 329 -14.70 -10.31 -15.79
N GLY A 330 -15.48 -9.66 -16.66
CA GLY A 330 -15.07 -8.51 -17.46
C GLY A 330 -15.16 -7.17 -16.73
N HIS A 331 -15.65 -7.12 -15.48
CA HIS A 331 -15.88 -5.87 -14.76
C HIS A 331 -14.60 -5.03 -14.62
N VAL A 332 -14.69 -3.75 -14.96
CA VAL A 332 -13.63 -2.74 -14.80
C VAL A 332 -14.14 -1.66 -13.85
N CYS A 333 -13.57 -1.58 -12.65
CA CYS A 333 -13.97 -0.58 -11.65
C CYS A 333 -13.31 0.79 -11.86
N ASN A 334 -12.23 0.85 -12.64
CA ASN A 334 -11.50 2.08 -12.92
C ASN A 334 -11.93 2.69 -14.25
N ALA A 335 -12.62 3.83 -14.20
CA ALA A 335 -13.08 4.55 -15.40
C ALA A 335 -11.94 4.98 -16.34
N SER A 336 -10.71 5.10 -15.85
CA SER A 336 -9.54 5.41 -16.69
C SER A 336 -8.91 4.18 -17.36
N ASP A 337 -9.34 2.96 -17.00
CA ASP A 337 -8.85 1.70 -17.59
C ASP A 337 -9.69 1.28 -18.79
N THR A 338 -9.62 2.06 -19.87
CA THR A 338 -10.42 1.82 -21.09
C THR A 338 -10.07 0.53 -21.81
N ALA A 339 -8.87 -0.02 -21.60
CA ALA A 339 -8.43 -1.29 -22.17
C ALA A 339 -8.81 -2.50 -21.30
N GLY A 340 -9.36 -2.28 -20.10
CA GLY A 340 -9.66 -3.32 -19.13
C GLY A 340 -8.43 -4.16 -18.78
N ARG A 341 -7.27 -3.51 -18.57
CA ARG A 341 -6.04 -4.19 -18.12
C ARG A 341 -6.22 -4.76 -16.72
N TYR A 342 -6.90 -4.02 -15.85
CA TYR A 342 -7.14 -4.34 -14.45
C TYR A 342 -8.58 -4.81 -14.20
N SER A 343 -9.21 -5.42 -15.21
CA SER A 343 -10.51 -6.06 -15.00
C SER A 343 -10.43 -7.17 -13.96
N TYR A 344 -11.55 -7.44 -13.31
CA TYR A 344 -11.64 -8.41 -12.22
C TYR A 344 -11.04 -9.78 -12.56
N GLY A 345 -11.37 -10.35 -13.73
CA GLY A 345 -10.85 -11.65 -14.15
C GLY A 345 -9.35 -11.67 -14.45
N LYS A 346 -8.74 -10.52 -14.76
CA LYS A 346 -7.32 -10.41 -15.13
C LYS A 346 -6.38 -10.15 -13.95
N GLN A 347 -6.90 -9.88 -12.75
CA GLN A 347 -6.05 -9.57 -11.60
C GLN A 347 -4.98 -10.64 -11.32
N PRO A 348 -5.26 -11.96 -11.37
CA PRO A 348 -4.22 -12.98 -11.17
C PRO A 348 -3.08 -12.89 -12.19
N GLU A 349 -3.41 -12.75 -13.48
CA GLU A 349 -2.43 -12.60 -14.56
C GLU A 349 -1.57 -11.35 -14.37
N VAL A 350 -2.20 -10.23 -14.00
CA VAL A 350 -1.51 -8.96 -13.74
C VAL A 350 -0.58 -9.07 -12.53
N CYS A 351 -1.02 -9.73 -11.45
CA CYS A 351 -0.17 -9.96 -10.28
C CYS A 351 1.04 -10.84 -10.61
N ARG A 352 0.86 -11.88 -11.44
CA ARG A 352 1.97 -12.70 -11.97
C ARG A 352 2.93 -11.87 -12.81
N TRP A 353 2.41 -11.00 -13.68
CA TRP A 353 3.22 -10.07 -14.47
C TRP A 353 3.98 -9.07 -13.58
N ASN A 354 3.36 -8.55 -12.52
CA ASN A 354 4.04 -7.65 -11.59
C ASN A 354 5.16 -8.35 -10.82
N LEU A 355 5.02 -9.64 -10.48
CA LEU A 355 6.09 -10.44 -9.88
C LEU A 355 7.26 -10.65 -10.84
N GLN A 356 7.00 -10.82 -12.14
CA GLN A 356 8.06 -10.83 -13.16
C GLN A 356 8.83 -9.50 -13.17
N LYS A 357 8.13 -8.36 -13.03
CA LYS A 357 8.80 -7.05 -12.92
C LYS A 357 9.60 -6.88 -11.64
N LEU A 358 9.15 -7.45 -10.54
CA LEU A 358 9.98 -7.55 -9.34
C LEU A 358 11.21 -8.42 -9.59
N ALA A 359 11.09 -9.57 -10.24
CA ALA A 359 12.23 -10.43 -10.58
C ALA A 359 13.30 -9.68 -11.39
N GLU A 360 12.89 -8.97 -12.45
CA GLU A 360 13.75 -8.10 -13.25
C GLU A 360 14.43 -7.01 -12.40
N ALA A 361 13.71 -6.43 -11.44
CA ALA A 361 14.24 -5.36 -10.57
C ALA A 361 15.22 -5.86 -9.50
N LEU A 362 15.17 -7.16 -9.17
CA LEU A 362 16.08 -7.77 -8.20
C LEU A 362 17.40 -8.25 -8.84
N ASP A 363 17.47 -8.45 -10.16
CA ASP A 363 18.67 -8.89 -10.87
C ASP A 363 19.77 -7.81 -10.94
N PRO A 364 21.00 -8.03 -10.42
CA PRO A 364 21.62 -9.36 -10.27
C PRO A 364 21.66 -9.90 -8.83
N ALA A 365 21.05 -9.24 -7.85
CA ALA A 365 21.04 -9.71 -6.47
C ALA A 365 20.30 -11.05 -6.32
N LEU A 366 19.26 -11.26 -7.12
CA LEU A 366 18.65 -12.56 -7.38
C LEU A 366 18.76 -12.81 -8.89
N PRO A 367 19.52 -13.82 -9.35
CA PRO A 367 19.63 -14.13 -10.76
C PRO A 367 18.24 -14.33 -11.39
N LEU A 368 17.99 -13.66 -12.51
CA LEU A 368 16.67 -13.64 -13.15
C LEU A 368 16.14 -15.04 -13.46
N GLU A 369 16.98 -15.94 -13.97
CA GLU A 369 16.57 -17.31 -14.34
C GLU A 369 16.06 -18.09 -13.12
N LEU A 370 16.66 -17.85 -11.94
CA LEU A 370 16.23 -18.48 -10.70
C LEU A 370 14.89 -17.90 -10.23
N ALA A 371 14.70 -16.59 -10.34
CA ALA A 371 13.44 -15.94 -10.00
C ALA A 371 12.30 -16.41 -10.92
N GLU A 372 12.54 -16.51 -12.23
CA GLU A 372 11.58 -17.00 -13.21
C GLU A 372 11.18 -18.45 -12.96
N ALA A 373 12.14 -19.32 -12.62
CA ALA A 373 11.88 -20.70 -12.24
C ALA A 373 10.98 -20.78 -10.99
N ILE A 374 11.23 -19.94 -9.98
CA ILE A 374 10.40 -19.84 -8.78
C ILE A 374 8.99 -19.37 -9.13
N LEU A 375 8.87 -18.32 -9.94
CA LEU A 375 7.57 -17.76 -10.35
C LEU A 375 6.74 -18.81 -11.08
N ALA A 376 7.35 -19.53 -12.04
CA ALA A 376 6.69 -20.59 -12.80
C ALA A 376 6.26 -21.78 -11.93
N GLN A 377 7.04 -22.12 -10.90
CA GLN A 377 6.74 -23.22 -9.99
C GLN A 377 5.65 -22.86 -8.97
N GLU A 378 5.65 -21.64 -8.44
CA GLU A 378 4.94 -21.33 -7.19
C GLU A 378 3.61 -20.61 -7.41
N PHE A 379 3.52 -19.68 -8.38
CA PHE A 379 2.38 -18.77 -8.44
C PHE A 379 1.06 -19.49 -8.75
N ASP A 380 1.00 -20.21 -9.87
CA ASP A 380 -0.24 -20.83 -10.35
C ASP A 380 -0.70 -21.96 -9.42
N ALA A 381 0.27 -22.71 -8.87
CA ALA A 381 0.00 -23.76 -7.88
C ALA A 381 -0.55 -23.18 -6.57
N GLU A 382 0.06 -22.11 -6.04
CA GLU A 382 -0.40 -21.49 -4.79
C GLU A 382 -1.74 -20.78 -4.96
N PHE A 383 -1.92 -20.06 -6.07
CA PHE A 383 -3.18 -19.39 -6.42
C PHE A 383 -4.31 -20.40 -6.52
N GLY A 384 -4.15 -21.45 -7.34
CA GLY A 384 -5.20 -22.46 -7.56
C GLY A 384 -5.61 -23.16 -6.27
N ARG A 385 -4.62 -23.57 -5.46
CA ARG A 385 -4.84 -24.21 -4.16
C ARG A 385 -5.59 -23.30 -3.19
N HIS A 386 -5.15 -22.05 -3.02
CA HIS A 386 -5.75 -21.11 -2.08
C HIS A 386 -7.16 -20.68 -2.52
N TYR A 387 -7.33 -20.38 -3.82
CA TYR A 387 -8.61 -20.02 -4.41
C TYR A 387 -9.65 -21.14 -4.22
N LEU A 388 -9.31 -22.38 -4.59
CA LEU A 388 -10.21 -23.51 -4.42
C LEU A 388 -10.55 -23.73 -2.94
N GLN A 389 -9.56 -23.67 -2.05
CA GLN A 389 -9.80 -23.79 -0.61
C GLN A 389 -10.82 -22.77 -0.10
N LYS A 390 -10.71 -21.51 -0.52
CA LYS A 390 -11.62 -20.44 -0.09
C LYS A 390 -13.00 -20.59 -0.71
N MET A 391 -13.10 -20.92 -2.00
CA MET A 391 -14.39 -21.15 -2.67
C MET A 391 -15.14 -22.34 -2.06
N ARG A 392 -14.45 -23.44 -1.74
CA ARG A 392 -15.03 -24.58 -1.02
C ARG A 392 -15.65 -24.16 0.32
N ARG A 393 -14.93 -23.35 1.10
CA ARG A 393 -15.44 -22.85 2.39
C ARG A 393 -16.68 -21.98 2.22
N LYS A 394 -16.72 -21.11 1.20
CA LYS A 394 -17.91 -20.31 0.86
C LYS A 394 -19.11 -21.20 0.51
N LEU A 395 -18.87 -22.34 -0.15
CA LEU A 395 -19.89 -23.32 -0.50
C LEU A 395 -20.24 -24.31 0.63
N GLY A 396 -19.63 -24.19 1.81
CA GLY A 396 -19.86 -25.12 2.91
C GLY A 396 -19.24 -26.52 2.71
N LEU A 397 -18.33 -26.68 1.74
CA LEU A 397 -17.62 -27.94 1.45
C LEU A 397 -16.45 -28.13 2.44
N VAL A 398 -16.79 -28.45 3.68
CA VAL A 398 -15.82 -28.55 4.80
C VAL A 398 -15.14 -29.91 4.94
N GLN A 399 -15.54 -30.91 4.14
CA GLN A 399 -14.89 -32.22 4.10
C GLN A 399 -13.68 -32.23 3.16
N THR A 400 -13.02 -33.40 3.04
CA THR A 400 -11.86 -33.61 2.16
C THR A 400 -12.14 -33.19 0.73
N GLU A 401 -11.12 -32.64 0.07
CA GLU A 401 -11.19 -32.24 -1.32
C GLU A 401 -11.50 -33.40 -2.26
N GLN A 402 -12.52 -33.21 -3.11
CA GLN A 402 -12.94 -34.12 -4.15
C GLN A 402 -12.51 -33.56 -5.51
N GLU A 403 -12.22 -34.46 -6.45
CA GLU A 403 -11.76 -34.12 -7.81
C GLU A 403 -12.74 -33.19 -8.57
N GLY A 404 -14.04 -33.28 -8.28
CA GLY A 404 -15.09 -32.49 -8.93
C GLY A 404 -15.31 -31.07 -8.38
N ASP A 405 -14.66 -30.70 -7.27
CA ASP A 405 -15.00 -29.44 -6.58
C ASP A 405 -14.60 -28.19 -7.39
N GLY A 406 -13.52 -28.27 -8.17
CA GLY A 406 -13.14 -27.21 -9.10
C GLY A 406 -14.17 -27.01 -10.21
N ALA A 407 -14.71 -28.10 -10.77
CA ALA A 407 -15.74 -28.05 -11.79
C ALA A 407 -17.06 -27.46 -11.25
N LEU A 408 -17.43 -27.81 -10.02
CA LEU A 408 -18.59 -27.24 -9.33
C LEU A 408 -18.46 -25.72 -9.17
N VAL A 409 -17.29 -25.24 -8.72
CA VAL A 409 -17.03 -23.79 -8.60
C VAL A 409 -17.13 -23.11 -9.96
N ALA A 410 -16.55 -23.68 -11.01
CA ALA A 410 -16.60 -23.11 -12.35
C ALA A 410 -18.05 -23.00 -12.89
N GLN A 411 -18.85 -24.06 -12.77
CA GLN A 411 -20.25 -24.10 -13.22
C GLN A 411 -21.11 -23.09 -12.47
N LEU A 412 -20.89 -22.92 -11.17
CA LEU A 412 -21.58 -21.92 -10.37
C LEU A 412 -21.29 -20.50 -10.88
N LEU A 413 -20.01 -20.17 -11.09
CA LEU A 413 -19.62 -18.84 -11.56
C LEU A 413 -20.13 -18.55 -12.97
N GLU A 414 -20.12 -19.55 -13.85
CA GLU A 414 -20.75 -19.46 -15.18
C GLU A 414 -22.25 -19.17 -15.07
N THR A 415 -22.96 -19.91 -14.20
CA THR A 415 -24.40 -19.70 -13.95
C THR A 415 -24.67 -18.28 -13.43
N MET A 416 -23.86 -17.79 -12.49
CA MET A 416 -24.00 -16.43 -11.94
C MET A 416 -23.76 -15.36 -13.01
N HIS A 417 -22.79 -15.57 -13.91
CA HIS A 417 -22.53 -14.65 -15.00
C HIS A 417 -23.75 -14.50 -15.92
N LEU A 418 -24.33 -15.64 -16.32
CA LEU A 418 -25.50 -15.72 -17.21
C LEU A 418 -26.76 -15.12 -16.57
N THR A 419 -26.98 -15.35 -15.28
CA THR A 419 -28.20 -14.95 -14.56
C THR A 419 -28.12 -13.58 -13.90
N GLY A 420 -26.90 -13.06 -13.70
CA GLY A 420 -26.65 -11.77 -13.07
C GLY A 420 -26.82 -11.74 -11.56
N VAL A 421 -26.61 -12.88 -10.90
CA VAL A 421 -26.68 -13.02 -9.44
C VAL A 421 -25.54 -12.25 -8.75
N MET A 422 -25.83 -11.75 -7.54
CA MET A 422 -24.87 -10.97 -6.76
C MET A 422 -23.80 -11.83 -6.09
N VAL A 423 -22.54 -11.36 -6.09
CA VAL A 423 -21.40 -12.11 -5.53
C VAL A 423 -21.47 -12.24 -4.00
N THR A 424 -21.96 -11.21 -3.31
CA THR A 424 -21.98 -11.13 -1.83
C THR A 424 -23.02 -12.05 -1.16
N LEU A 425 -23.95 -12.63 -1.91
CA LEU A 425 -24.97 -13.55 -1.38
C LEU A 425 -24.44 -14.99 -1.16
N MET A 426 -23.17 -15.23 -1.48
CA MET A 426 -22.38 -16.44 -1.19
C MET A 426 -21.20 -16.07 -0.32
#